data_AF-A0AAN9K6D3-F1
#
_entry.id   AF-A0AAN9K6D3-F1
#
_cell.length_a   1.000
_cell.length_b   1.000
_cell.length_c   1.000
_cell.angle_alpha   90.00
_cell.angle_beta   90.00
_cell.angle_gamma   90.00
#
_symmetry.space_group_name_H-M   'P 1'
#
loop_
_entity.id
_entity.type
_entity.pdbx_description
1 polymer ?
#
loop_
_entity_poly.entity_id
_entity_poly.type
_entity_poly.pdbx_seq_one_letter_code
_entity_poly.pdbx_strand_id
1 'polypeptide(L)'
;MALALSKGSSNSLKRATEYLIENSRIGLVRKNCGNYPILVNLNTQTIFDSLVNLYATVFTYQWRHFAPFMEAFTPEIADVGATPQVHAARCYISIWFMDLYSSIHESVKKVSCSALIGRYHKQLFRVSHEYDNYLSLLNASIKPTRIKNTPQEGLYIPIIATHADVTSPNPFGILNFNASVDLFFGLFNIIKGQNLMKMTPLSTDPHGRPCWLFDWHEEKKVCAWFHPEGNFDYGDVTLNYILGIPCTPNLGPRDVDDWQLKHFSFRVTPDNVIVESLQRLTVRRFQGCYDVRTLEIDRDYVSPNAKKQRTEKEKSETEETDDSAPVDSDSVARFRLIDWTYYHRVVLNMEKETRTDAHIIINRP
;
A
#
# COMPACT_ATOMS: atom_id res chain seq x y z
N MET A 1 -3.68 -48.92 38.11
CA MET A 1 -3.23 -47.57 37.71
C MET A 1 -2.97 -47.61 36.21
N ALA A 2 -3.47 -46.61 35.48
CA ALA A 2 -3.38 -46.39 34.03
C ALA A 2 -4.61 -46.78 33.17
N LEU A 3 -5.28 -45.70 32.72
CA LEU A 3 -5.86 -45.45 31.39
C LEU A 3 -7.15 -46.17 30.96
N ALA A 4 -8.26 -45.45 31.08
CA ALA A 4 -9.32 -45.44 30.07
C ALA A 4 -9.96 -44.03 30.01
N LEU A 5 -9.27 -43.11 29.33
CA LEU A 5 -9.79 -41.79 28.99
C LEU A 5 -10.99 -41.91 28.04
N SER A 6 -11.97 -41.06 28.29
CA SER A 6 -13.30 -40.99 27.69
C SER A 6 -13.28 -40.88 26.15
N LYS A 7 -13.45 -42.00 25.46
CA LYS A 7 -13.69 -42.05 24.00
C LYS A 7 -15.13 -41.74 23.58
N GLY A 8 -16.02 -41.40 24.53
CA GLY A 8 -17.46 -41.22 24.26
C GLY A 8 -17.94 -39.79 24.01
N SER A 9 -17.16 -38.75 24.37
CA SER A 9 -17.64 -37.37 24.42
C SER A 9 -17.46 -36.56 23.11
N SER A 10 -16.50 -36.89 22.24
CA SER A 10 -16.28 -36.11 21.01
C SER A 10 -17.29 -36.44 19.90
N ASN A 11 -17.80 -37.67 19.87
CA ASN A 11 -18.76 -38.11 18.87
C ASN A 11 -20.18 -37.55 19.10
N SER A 12 -20.58 -37.35 20.36
CA SER A 12 -21.86 -36.73 20.68
C SER A 12 -21.88 -35.25 20.30
N LEU A 13 -20.78 -34.53 20.57
CA LEU A 13 -20.64 -33.14 20.15
C LEU A 13 -20.61 -33.02 18.64
N LYS A 14 -19.83 -33.86 17.94
CA LYS A 14 -19.77 -33.86 16.46
C LYS A 14 -21.15 -34.09 15.84
N ARG A 15 -21.91 -35.09 16.32
CA ARG A 15 -23.28 -35.34 15.87
C ARG A 15 -24.24 -34.20 16.19
N ALA A 16 -24.11 -33.59 17.37
CA ALA A 16 -24.90 -32.41 17.73
C ALA A 16 -24.57 -31.24 16.81
N THR A 17 -23.29 -31.02 16.49
CA THR A 17 -22.85 -29.99 15.55
C THR A 17 -23.39 -30.25 14.15
N GLU A 18 -23.28 -31.48 13.63
CA GLU A 18 -23.84 -31.88 12.33
C GLU A 18 -25.36 -31.66 12.30
N TYR A 19 -26.09 -32.14 13.30
CA TYR A 19 -27.53 -31.92 13.43
C TYR A 19 -27.90 -30.43 13.49
N LEU A 20 -27.16 -29.62 14.24
CA LEU A 20 -27.42 -28.19 14.38
C LEU A 20 -27.07 -27.44 13.08
N ILE A 21 -26.09 -27.89 12.30
CA ILE A 21 -25.76 -27.36 10.96
C ILE A 21 -26.85 -27.74 9.96
N GLU A 22 -27.25 -29.01 9.90
CA GLU A 22 -28.30 -29.52 9.01
C GLU A 22 -29.65 -28.84 9.26
N ASN A 23 -29.99 -28.57 10.53
CA ASN A 23 -31.21 -27.86 10.91
C ASN A 23 -31.04 -26.32 10.93
N SER A 24 -29.93 -25.79 10.41
CA SER A 24 -29.64 -24.35 10.34
C SER A 24 -29.74 -23.62 11.70
N ARG A 25 -29.55 -24.34 12.81
CA ARG A 25 -29.59 -23.79 14.18
C ARG A 25 -28.26 -23.18 14.59
N ILE A 26 -27.16 -23.76 14.11
CA ILE A 26 -25.83 -23.16 14.17
C ILE A 26 -25.23 -23.24 12.78
N GLY A 27 -24.45 -22.23 12.44
CA GLY A 27 -23.76 -22.15 11.18
C GLY A 27 -22.95 -20.87 11.21
N LEU A 28 -21.90 -20.80 10.40
CA LEU A 28 -21.21 -19.54 10.19
C LEU A 28 -22.09 -18.67 9.31
N VAL A 29 -22.96 -17.88 9.94
CA VAL A 29 -23.61 -16.76 9.27
C VAL A 29 -22.53 -15.71 9.05
N ARG A 30 -21.81 -15.80 7.92
CA ARG A 30 -21.23 -14.60 7.33
C ARG A 30 -22.43 -13.77 6.88
N LYS A 31 -22.84 -12.80 7.70
CA LYS A 31 -23.74 -11.74 7.21
C LYS A 31 -23.08 -11.21 5.94
N ASN A 32 -23.75 -11.33 4.80
CA ASN A 32 -23.22 -10.92 3.50
C ASN A 32 -22.79 -9.44 3.55
N CYS A 33 -21.55 -9.17 3.95
CA CYS A 33 -20.84 -7.95 3.61
C CYS A 33 -20.28 -8.02 2.17
N GLY A 34 -20.44 -9.17 1.50
CA GLY A 34 -19.77 -9.55 0.25
C GLY A 34 -20.28 -8.92 -1.06
N ASN A 35 -21.17 -7.92 -1.02
CA ASN A 35 -21.70 -7.32 -2.25
C ASN A 35 -21.12 -5.94 -2.58
N TYR A 36 -20.38 -5.31 -1.67
CA TYR A 36 -19.79 -4.00 -1.94
C TYR A 36 -18.29 -4.14 -2.25
N PRO A 37 -17.83 -3.59 -3.38
CA PRO A 37 -16.41 -3.54 -3.67
C PRO A 37 -15.69 -2.70 -2.61
N ILE A 38 -14.55 -3.19 -2.15
CA ILE A 38 -13.68 -2.47 -1.24
C ILE A 38 -12.74 -1.63 -2.10
N LEU A 39 -12.89 -0.32 -2.00
CA LEU A 39 -12.10 0.64 -2.74
C LEU A 39 -10.82 0.96 -1.95
N VAL A 40 -9.65 0.75 -2.57
CA VAL A 40 -8.36 0.94 -1.90
C VAL A 40 -7.52 1.94 -2.66
N ASN A 41 -7.12 3.02 -1.99
CA ASN A 41 -6.21 4.01 -2.57
C ASN A 41 -4.80 3.41 -2.68
N LEU A 42 -4.21 3.55 -3.86
CA LEU A 42 -2.81 3.23 -4.10
C LEU A 42 -1.92 4.38 -3.58
N ASN A 43 -0.73 4.03 -3.10
CA ASN A 43 0.35 4.96 -2.81
C ASN A 43 1.03 5.39 -4.12
N THR A 44 0.25 6.00 -5.01
CA THR A 44 0.61 6.25 -6.42
C THR A 44 1.92 7.01 -6.57
N GLN A 45 2.17 8.03 -5.74
CA GLN A 45 3.44 8.77 -5.75
C GLN A 45 4.62 7.85 -5.42
N THR A 46 4.50 7.04 -4.36
CA THR A 46 5.56 6.10 -3.94
C THR A 46 5.84 5.04 -4.99
N ILE A 47 4.78 4.51 -5.64
CA ILE A 47 4.92 3.57 -6.76
C ILE A 47 5.65 4.25 -7.92
N PHE A 48 5.22 5.46 -8.30
CA PHE A 48 5.83 6.24 -9.37
C PHE A 48 7.32 6.48 -9.11
N ASP A 49 7.69 7.00 -7.94
CA ASP A 49 9.08 7.30 -7.59
C ASP A 49 9.95 6.03 -7.59
N SER A 50 9.43 4.90 -7.08
CA SER A 50 10.16 3.63 -7.08
C SER A 50 10.38 3.08 -8.48
N LEU A 51 9.37 3.14 -9.35
CA LEU A 51 9.47 2.72 -10.75
C LEU A 51 10.39 3.66 -11.54
N VAL A 52 10.28 4.97 -11.40
CA VAL A 52 11.17 5.93 -12.05
C VAL A 52 12.63 5.67 -11.68
N ASN A 53 12.93 5.42 -10.40
CA ASN A 53 14.28 5.06 -9.97
C ASN A 53 14.78 3.74 -10.59
N LEU A 54 13.90 2.73 -10.68
CA LEU A 54 14.23 1.44 -11.27
C LEU A 54 14.52 1.57 -12.78
N TYR A 55 13.66 2.28 -13.52
CA TYR A 55 13.79 2.45 -14.97
C TYR A 55 14.88 3.46 -15.34
N ALA A 56 15.13 4.50 -14.54
CA ALA A 56 16.28 5.37 -14.74
C ALA A 56 17.58 4.56 -14.72
N THR A 57 17.70 3.56 -13.83
CA THR A 57 18.85 2.65 -13.79
C THR A 57 18.97 1.82 -15.07
N VAL A 58 17.85 1.34 -15.62
CA VAL A 58 17.82 0.62 -16.91
C VAL A 58 18.26 1.52 -18.06
N PHE A 59 17.70 2.74 -18.14
CA PHE A 59 18.09 3.72 -19.15
C PHE A 59 19.55 4.11 -19.03
N THR A 60 20.10 4.25 -17.82
CA THR A 60 21.53 4.47 -17.60
C THR A 60 22.38 3.35 -18.15
N TYR A 61 22.02 2.08 -17.88
CA TYR A 61 22.79 0.93 -18.36
C TYR A 61 22.81 0.83 -19.89
N GLN A 62 21.73 1.24 -20.54
CA GLN A 62 21.55 1.15 -22.00
C GLN A 62 21.69 2.51 -22.70
N TRP A 63 22.26 3.51 -22.02
CA TRP A 63 22.16 4.92 -22.42
C TRP A 63 22.66 5.22 -23.83
N ARG A 64 23.68 4.48 -24.30
CA ARG A 64 24.23 4.62 -25.66
C ARG A 64 23.18 4.52 -26.78
N HIS A 65 22.09 3.77 -26.55
CA HIS A 65 21.01 3.61 -27.53
C HIS A 65 20.01 4.77 -27.51
N PHE A 66 19.89 5.46 -26.37
CA PHE A 66 18.91 6.52 -26.14
C PHE A 66 19.50 7.92 -26.31
N ALA A 67 20.79 8.10 -26.02
CA ALA A 67 21.44 9.40 -25.98
C ALA A 67 21.21 10.25 -27.24
N PRO A 68 21.41 9.74 -28.48
CA PRO A 68 21.22 10.56 -29.68
C PRO A 68 19.78 11.03 -29.88
N PHE A 69 18.82 10.21 -29.45
CA PHE A 69 17.40 10.54 -29.52
C PHE A 69 17.00 11.55 -28.43
N MET A 70 17.53 11.39 -27.21
CA MET A 70 17.22 12.26 -26.08
C MET A 70 17.81 13.67 -26.22
N GLU A 71 18.80 13.89 -27.09
CA GLU A 71 19.28 15.25 -27.43
C GLU A 71 18.18 16.16 -27.98
N ALA A 72 17.17 15.60 -28.66
CA ALA A 72 16.04 16.34 -29.20
C ALA A 72 14.97 16.69 -28.14
N PHE A 73 14.99 16.02 -26.99
CA PHE A 73 14.00 16.17 -25.92
C PHE A 73 14.68 16.75 -24.68
N THR A 74 14.81 18.08 -24.67
CA THR A 74 15.38 18.80 -23.53
C THR A 74 14.37 18.84 -22.36
N PRO A 75 14.82 18.63 -21.11
CA PRO A 75 13.91 18.68 -19.96
C PRO A 75 13.25 20.06 -19.85
N GLU A 76 11.92 20.08 -19.73
CA GLU A 76 11.17 21.33 -19.53
C GLU A 76 11.52 22.00 -18.19
N ILE A 77 11.11 23.25 -18.01
CA ILE A 77 11.38 24.07 -16.80
C ILE A 77 10.88 23.40 -15.51
N ALA A 78 9.84 22.55 -15.59
CA ALA A 78 9.33 21.77 -14.45
C ALA A 78 10.25 20.61 -14.03
N ASP A 79 11.29 20.30 -14.82
CA ASP A 79 12.17 19.15 -14.68
C ASP A 79 13.65 19.57 -14.47
N VAL A 80 13.86 20.83 -14.07
CA VAL A 80 15.19 21.42 -13.84
C VAL A 80 15.97 20.61 -12.81
N GLY A 81 17.10 20.06 -13.24
CA GLY A 81 18.00 19.24 -12.42
C GLY A 81 17.82 17.73 -12.56
N ALA A 82 16.82 17.26 -13.31
CA ALA A 82 16.71 15.83 -13.64
C ALA A 82 17.76 15.43 -14.69
N THR A 83 18.37 14.26 -14.52
CA THR A 83 19.22 13.72 -15.58
C THR A 83 18.35 13.25 -16.77
N PRO A 84 18.88 13.23 -18.00
CA PRO A 84 18.12 12.75 -19.16
C PRO A 84 17.56 11.32 -18.99
N GLN A 85 18.23 10.46 -18.23
CA GLN A 85 17.77 9.11 -17.90
C GLN A 85 16.53 9.14 -17.00
N VAL A 86 16.52 10.02 -16.01
CA VAL A 86 15.38 10.22 -15.12
C VAL A 86 14.20 10.82 -15.91
N HIS A 87 14.46 11.76 -16.82
CA HIS A 87 13.44 12.32 -17.70
C HIS A 87 12.79 11.24 -18.59
N ALA A 88 13.59 10.39 -19.23
CA ALA A 88 13.09 9.26 -20.01
C ALA A 88 12.28 8.28 -19.16
N ALA A 89 12.75 7.97 -17.95
CA ALA A 89 12.03 7.10 -17.01
C ALA A 89 10.69 7.69 -16.56
N ARG A 90 10.64 8.99 -16.23
CA ARG A 90 9.41 9.70 -15.89
C ARG A 90 8.40 9.60 -17.02
N CYS A 91 8.83 9.85 -18.26
CA CYS A 91 7.97 9.71 -19.43
C CYS A 91 7.40 8.30 -19.59
N TYR A 92 8.28 7.30 -19.57
CA TYR A 92 7.89 5.89 -19.73
C TYR A 92 6.89 5.43 -18.67
N ILE A 93 7.14 5.76 -17.40
CA ILE A 93 6.29 5.37 -16.27
C ILE A 93 4.99 6.19 -16.21
N SER A 94 5.01 7.47 -16.59
CA SER A 94 3.80 8.30 -16.67
C SER A 94 2.79 7.72 -17.67
N ILE A 95 3.24 7.34 -18.86
CA ILE A 95 2.38 6.71 -19.87
C ILE A 95 1.88 5.34 -19.37
N TRP A 96 2.73 4.55 -18.70
CA TRP A 96 2.30 3.30 -18.07
C TRP A 96 1.19 3.51 -17.02
N PHE A 97 1.24 4.58 -16.21
CA PHE A 97 0.18 4.91 -15.26
C PHE A 97 -1.15 5.26 -15.93
N MET A 98 -1.11 5.98 -17.07
CA MET A 98 -2.31 6.25 -17.86
C MET A 98 -2.93 4.94 -18.37
N ASP A 99 -2.10 4.04 -18.90
CA ASP A 99 -2.57 2.75 -19.39
C ASP A 99 -3.03 1.80 -18.28
N LEU A 100 -2.41 1.88 -17.09
CA LEU A 100 -2.87 1.20 -15.89
C LEU A 100 -4.27 1.68 -15.49
N TYR A 101 -4.52 2.99 -15.49
CA TYR A 101 -5.85 3.53 -15.22
C TYR A 101 -6.89 3.00 -16.21
N SER A 102 -6.58 3.02 -17.51
CA SER A 102 -7.46 2.48 -18.55
C SER A 102 -7.69 0.98 -18.38
N SER A 103 -6.67 0.21 -17.99
CA SER A 103 -6.74 -1.23 -17.70
C SER A 103 -7.63 -1.55 -16.50
N ILE A 104 -7.50 -0.77 -15.41
CA ILE A 104 -8.37 -0.89 -14.23
C ILE A 104 -9.81 -0.51 -14.59
N HIS A 105 -10.02 0.59 -15.32
CA HIS A 105 -11.34 1.04 -15.76
C HIS A 105 -12.07 -0.05 -16.58
N GLU A 106 -11.40 -0.65 -17.56
CA GLU A 106 -11.95 -1.77 -18.35
C GLU A 106 -12.27 -2.99 -17.49
N SER A 107 -11.43 -3.28 -16.51
CA SER A 107 -11.63 -4.39 -15.57
C SER A 107 -12.85 -4.13 -14.67
N VAL A 108 -12.93 -2.94 -14.07
CA VAL A 108 -14.06 -2.50 -13.23
C VAL A 108 -15.38 -2.53 -14.00
N LYS A 109 -15.39 -2.11 -15.27
CA LYS A 109 -16.56 -2.19 -16.14
C LYS A 109 -17.10 -3.63 -16.26
N LYS A 110 -16.24 -4.64 -16.20
CA LYS A 110 -16.62 -6.06 -16.27
C LYS A 110 -17.05 -6.63 -14.91
N VAL A 111 -16.49 -6.15 -13.80
CA VAL A 111 -16.63 -6.81 -12.48
C VAL A 111 -17.47 -6.04 -11.46
N SER A 112 -17.67 -4.73 -11.62
CA SER A 112 -18.41 -3.92 -10.64
C SER A 112 -19.01 -2.64 -11.23
N CYS A 113 -20.31 -2.68 -11.55
CA CYS A 113 -21.06 -1.49 -12.00
C CYS A 113 -21.11 -0.38 -10.94
N SER A 114 -21.19 -0.73 -9.65
CA SER A 114 -21.26 0.25 -8.57
C SER A 114 -19.97 1.08 -8.44
N ALA A 115 -18.80 0.43 -8.56
CA ALA A 115 -17.52 1.13 -8.57
C ALA A 115 -17.33 1.95 -9.85
N LEU A 116 -17.83 1.46 -10.99
CA LEU A 116 -17.79 2.19 -12.26
C LEU A 116 -18.51 3.54 -12.14
N ILE A 117 -19.77 3.52 -11.70
CA ILE A 117 -20.59 4.74 -11.56
C ILE A 117 -20.00 5.68 -10.51
N GLY A 118 -19.53 5.14 -9.37
CA GLY A 118 -19.07 5.96 -8.25
C GLY A 118 -17.68 6.58 -8.43
N ARG A 119 -16.74 5.89 -9.10
CA ARG A 119 -15.31 6.29 -9.12
C ARG A 119 -14.67 6.31 -10.50
N TYR A 120 -15.10 5.44 -11.40
CA TYR A 120 -14.48 5.24 -12.72
C TYR A 120 -15.40 5.70 -13.86
N HIS A 121 -16.08 6.83 -13.69
CA HIS A 121 -17.06 7.33 -14.67
C HIS A 121 -16.42 8.00 -15.89
N LYS A 122 -15.14 8.37 -15.82
CA LYS A 122 -14.36 8.92 -16.93
C LYS A 122 -13.26 7.93 -17.32
N GLN A 123 -12.99 7.84 -18.62
CA GLN A 123 -12.00 6.94 -19.18
C GLN A 123 -10.86 7.75 -19.81
N LEU A 124 -9.61 7.29 -19.61
CA LEU A 124 -8.46 7.73 -20.39
C LEU A 124 -8.29 6.84 -21.63
N PHE A 125 -7.79 7.43 -22.72
CA PHE A 125 -7.38 6.65 -23.87
C PHE A 125 -6.10 5.89 -23.55
N ARG A 126 -6.08 4.61 -23.94
CA ARG A 126 -4.88 3.79 -23.85
C ARG A 126 -3.88 4.24 -24.92
N VAL A 127 -2.63 4.45 -24.53
CA VAL A 127 -1.53 4.88 -25.39
C VAL A 127 -0.77 3.66 -25.93
N SER A 128 -0.41 2.71 -25.06
CA SER A 128 0.29 1.48 -25.45
C SER A 128 -0.48 0.22 -25.04
N HIS A 129 -0.31 -0.83 -25.85
CA HIS A 129 -0.90 -2.16 -25.59
C HIS A 129 0.12 -3.19 -25.08
N GLU A 130 1.39 -2.82 -24.98
CA GLU A 130 2.47 -3.67 -24.53
C GLU A 130 3.53 -2.85 -23.79
N TYR A 131 4.20 -3.49 -22.84
CA TYR A 131 5.29 -2.95 -22.05
C TYR A 131 6.35 -4.02 -21.86
N ASP A 132 7.48 -3.69 -21.24
CA ASP A 132 8.41 -4.73 -20.80
C ASP A 132 7.71 -5.72 -19.85
N ASN A 133 8.25 -6.93 -19.78
CA ASN A 133 7.64 -8.05 -19.07
C ASN A 133 7.28 -7.72 -17.61
N TYR A 134 8.13 -6.98 -16.90
CA TYR A 134 7.86 -6.59 -15.52
C TYR A 134 6.67 -5.63 -15.41
N LEU A 135 6.63 -4.54 -16.18
CA LEU A 135 5.48 -3.61 -16.15
C LEU A 135 4.19 -4.24 -16.65
N SER A 136 4.26 -5.17 -17.59
CA SER A 136 3.09 -5.93 -18.06
C SER A 136 2.53 -6.85 -16.98
N LEU A 137 3.39 -7.57 -16.24
CA LEU A 137 2.99 -8.41 -15.10
C LEU A 137 2.43 -7.56 -13.94
N LEU A 138 3.05 -6.41 -13.65
CA LEU A 138 2.58 -5.50 -12.62
C LEU A 138 1.23 -4.89 -12.98
N ASN A 139 1.03 -4.47 -14.24
CA ASN A 139 -0.25 -3.97 -14.74
C ASN A 139 -1.35 -5.04 -14.67
N ALA A 140 -1.02 -6.27 -15.05
CA ALA A 140 -1.96 -7.39 -14.94
C ALA A 140 -2.35 -7.68 -13.48
N SER A 141 -1.43 -7.44 -12.53
CA SER A 141 -1.67 -7.71 -11.12
C SER A 141 -2.45 -6.60 -10.42
N ILE A 142 -2.15 -5.31 -10.69
CA ILE A 142 -2.85 -4.15 -10.11
C ILE A 142 -4.21 -3.94 -10.81
N LYS A 143 -5.16 -4.81 -10.47
CA LYS A 143 -6.54 -4.84 -10.99
C LYS A 143 -7.49 -5.30 -9.89
N PRO A 144 -8.83 -5.25 -10.12
CA PRO A 144 -9.80 -5.80 -9.18
C PRO A 144 -9.45 -7.23 -8.74
N THR A 145 -9.15 -7.40 -7.46
CA THR A 145 -8.60 -8.64 -6.90
C THR A 145 -9.54 -9.18 -5.82
N ARG A 146 -9.93 -10.44 -5.91
CA ARG A 146 -10.76 -11.08 -4.88
C ARG A 146 -9.86 -11.78 -3.87
N ILE A 147 -10.01 -11.42 -2.60
CA ILE A 147 -9.31 -12.08 -1.49
C ILE A 147 -10.28 -13.05 -0.81
N LYS A 148 -9.88 -14.32 -0.75
CA LYS A 148 -10.63 -15.41 -0.15
C LYS A 148 -10.23 -15.63 1.30
N ASN A 149 -11.11 -16.29 2.04
CA ASN A 149 -10.83 -16.79 3.40
C ASN A 149 -10.46 -15.70 4.43
N THR A 150 -10.89 -14.47 4.20
CA THR A 150 -10.75 -13.36 5.15
C THR A 150 -12.08 -13.06 5.85
N PRO A 151 -12.08 -12.37 7.01
CA PRO A 151 -13.31 -11.95 7.68
C PRO A 151 -14.23 -11.10 6.79
N GLN A 152 -13.63 -10.35 5.85
CA GLN A 152 -14.32 -9.59 4.82
C GLN A 152 -13.89 -10.14 3.44
N GLU A 153 -14.42 -11.31 3.07
CA GLU A 153 -14.24 -11.82 1.71
C GLU A 153 -14.90 -10.83 0.73
N GLY A 154 -14.08 -10.27 -0.16
CA GLY A 154 -14.47 -9.11 -0.93
C GLY A 154 -13.63 -8.91 -2.18
N LEU A 155 -14.19 -8.13 -3.11
CA LEU A 155 -13.48 -7.64 -4.28
C LEU A 155 -12.79 -6.32 -3.91
N TYR A 156 -11.46 -6.32 -3.92
CA TYR A 156 -10.64 -5.14 -3.70
C TYR A 156 -10.35 -4.47 -5.03
N ILE A 157 -10.71 -3.20 -5.16
CA ILE A 157 -10.54 -2.42 -6.38
C ILE A 157 -9.52 -1.32 -6.10
N PRO A 158 -8.38 -1.29 -6.84
CA PRO A 158 -7.40 -0.23 -6.68
C PRO A 158 -7.98 1.12 -7.11
N ILE A 159 -7.49 2.22 -6.52
CA ILE A 159 -7.77 3.61 -6.90
C ILE A 159 -6.43 4.33 -7.07
N ILE A 160 -6.13 4.78 -8.29
CA ILE A 160 -4.91 5.53 -8.59
C ILE A 160 -4.98 6.96 -8.04
N ALA A 161 -6.11 7.63 -8.21
CA ALA A 161 -6.34 8.98 -7.73
C ALA A 161 -7.78 9.13 -7.24
N THR A 162 -7.98 9.84 -6.13
CA THR A 162 -9.32 10.07 -5.57
C THR A 162 -10.21 10.86 -6.54
N HIS A 163 -9.60 11.81 -7.27
CA HIS A 163 -10.23 12.62 -8.30
C HIS A 163 -9.30 12.68 -9.51
N ALA A 164 -9.53 11.83 -10.51
CA ALA A 164 -8.76 11.87 -11.74
C ALA A 164 -9.31 12.95 -12.68
N ASP A 165 -8.46 13.88 -13.10
CA ASP A 165 -8.79 14.86 -14.14
C ASP A 165 -8.27 14.39 -15.49
N VAL A 166 -9.11 13.64 -16.21
CA VAL A 166 -8.75 13.08 -17.52
C VAL A 166 -8.43 14.11 -18.61
N THR A 167 -8.68 15.40 -18.36
CA THR A 167 -8.36 16.50 -19.29
C THR A 167 -7.00 17.16 -19.00
N SER A 168 -6.44 16.91 -17.83
CA SER A 168 -5.13 17.42 -17.42
C SER A 168 -4.00 16.59 -18.04
N PRO A 169 -2.85 17.19 -18.41
CA PRO A 169 -1.64 16.44 -18.76
C PRO A 169 -1.09 15.59 -17.60
N ASN A 170 -1.51 15.90 -16.36
CA ASN A 170 -1.26 15.09 -15.18
C ASN A 170 -2.61 14.74 -14.52
N PRO A 171 -3.29 13.68 -15.00
CA PRO A 171 -4.63 13.33 -14.52
C PRO A 171 -4.68 12.91 -13.06
N PHE A 172 -3.55 12.50 -12.49
CA PHE A 172 -3.48 11.86 -11.18
C PHE A 172 -2.89 12.76 -10.08
N GLY A 173 -2.41 13.95 -10.45
CA GLY A 173 -1.74 14.86 -9.52
C GLY A 173 -0.40 14.33 -8.98
N ILE A 174 0.29 13.48 -9.74
CA ILE A 174 1.60 12.91 -9.37
C ILE A 174 2.68 13.97 -9.60
N LEU A 175 3.61 14.14 -8.66
CA LEU A 175 4.74 15.07 -8.81
C LEU A 175 5.74 14.56 -9.86
N ASN A 176 6.27 15.46 -10.69
CA ASN A 176 7.17 15.15 -11.81
C ASN A 176 6.57 14.23 -12.89
N PHE A 177 5.25 14.23 -13.00
CA PHE A 177 4.54 13.46 -14.02
C PHE A 177 4.70 14.14 -15.39
N ASN A 178 5.23 13.41 -16.37
CA ASN A 178 5.42 13.89 -17.73
C ASN A 178 4.91 12.84 -18.72
N ALA A 179 3.78 13.10 -19.38
CA ALA A 179 3.16 12.17 -20.31
C ALA A 179 3.34 12.59 -21.79
N SER A 180 4.56 12.91 -22.20
CA SER A 180 4.86 13.18 -23.61
C SER A 180 4.74 11.91 -24.47
N VAL A 181 3.70 11.85 -25.30
CA VAL A 181 3.41 10.70 -26.17
C VAL A 181 4.48 10.51 -27.24
N ASP A 182 5.00 11.60 -27.81
CA ASP A 182 6.05 11.54 -28.84
C ASP A 182 7.36 10.98 -28.28
N LEU A 183 7.75 11.45 -27.09
CA LEU A 183 8.92 10.94 -26.38
C LEU A 183 8.76 9.45 -26.08
N PHE A 184 7.58 9.05 -25.56
CA PHE A 184 7.27 7.65 -25.27
C PHE A 184 7.41 6.76 -26.51
N PHE A 185 6.80 7.10 -27.64
CA PHE A 185 6.87 6.27 -28.84
C PHE A 185 8.30 6.19 -29.40
N GLY A 186 9.08 7.26 -29.30
CA GLY A 186 10.49 7.20 -29.68
C GLY A 186 11.32 6.27 -28.80
N LEU A 187 11.18 6.38 -27.47
CA LEU A 187 11.80 5.44 -26.51
C LEU A 187 11.38 4.00 -26.79
N PHE A 188 10.08 3.78 -26.96
CA PHE A 188 9.48 2.49 -27.21
C PHE A 188 10.00 1.83 -28.50
N ASN A 189 10.10 2.60 -29.59
CA ASN A 189 10.63 2.13 -30.86
C ASN A 189 12.11 1.74 -30.76
N ILE A 190 12.92 2.48 -29.98
CA ILE A 190 14.32 2.13 -29.73
C ILE A 190 14.38 0.80 -28.97
N ILE A 191 13.59 0.63 -27.91
CA ILE A 191 13.59 -0.58 -27.10
C ILE A 191 13.23 -1.81 -27.95
N LYS A 192 12.18 -1.71 -28.78
CA LYS A 192 11.78 -2.80 -29.68
C LYS A 192 12.80 -3.04 -30.79
N GLY A 193 13.25 -1.98 -31.46
CA GLY A 193 14.17 -2.08 -32.60
C GLY A 193 15.53 -2.66 -32.23
N GLN A 194 15.99 -2.42 -31.00
CA GLN A 194 17.26 -2.92 -30.47
C GLN A 194 17.10 -4.15 -29.56
N ASN A 195 15.87 -4.66 -29.39
CA ASN A 195 15.53 -5.78 -28.49
C ASN A 195 16.12 -5.63 -27.07
N LEU A 196 16.02 -4.43 -26.50
CA LEU A 196 16.69 -4.08 -25.23
C LEU A 196 15.97 -4.64 -24.00
N MET A 197 14.67 -4.90 -24.12
CA MET A 197 13.80 -5.45 -23.08
C MET A 197 12.75 -6.34 -23.72
N LYS A 198 12.36 -7.40 -23.00
CA LYS A 198 11.29 -8.31 -23.44
C LYS A 198 9.92 -7.62 -23.40
N MET A 199 9.40 -7.24 -24.56
CA MET A 199 8.06 -6.66 -24.68
C MET A 199 6.98 -7.73 -24.60
N THR A 200 5.95 -7.48 -23.79
CA THR A 200 4.85 -8.39 -23.50
C THR A 200 3.54 -7.62 -23.56
N PRO A 201 2.49 -8.15 -24.23
CA PRO A 201 1.19 -7.48 -24.30
C PRO A 201 0.52 -7.38 -22.93
N LEU A 202 -0.25 -6.31 -22.72
CA LEU A 202 -1.03 -6.12 -21.52
C LEU A 202 -2.16 -7.15 -21.42
N SER A 203 -2.35 -7.72 -20.23
CA SER A 203 -3.42 -8.69 -19.97
C SER A 203 -4.81 -8.06 -20.11
N THR A 204 -5.73 -8.78 -20.75
CA THR A 204 -7.15 -8.42 -20.87
C THR A 204 -8.04 -9.03 -19.78
N ASP A 205 -7.44 -9.83 -18.89
CA ASP A 205 -8.12 -10.43 -17.75
C ASP A 205 -8.71 -9.32 -16.86
N PRO A 206 -10.01 -9.36 -16.52
CA PRO A 206 -10.60 -8.42 -15.58
C PRO A 206 -10.08 -8.56 -14.14
N HIS A 207 -9.51 -9.71 -13.77
CA HIS A 207 -9.05 -9.96 -12.41
C HIS A 207 -7.55 -9.76 -12.27
N GLY A 208 -7.20 -9.10 -11.16
CA GLY A 208 -5.82 -8.91 -10.73
C GLY A 208 -5.33 -10.02 -9.81
N ARG A 209 -4.12 -9.80 -9.31
CA ARG A 209 -3.45 -10.68 -8.36
C ARG A 209 -3.05 -9.87 -7.12
N PRO A 210 -2.93 -10.48 -5.94
CA PRO A 210 -2.85 -9.74 -4.69
C PRO A 210 -1.48 -9.13 -4.36
N CYS A 211 -0.53 -9.11 -5.31
CA CYS A 211 0.81 -8.55 -5.08
C CYS A 211 0.79 -7.09 -4.58
N TRP A 212 -0.27 -6.34 -4.86
CA TRP A 212 -0.44 -4.95 -4.47
C TRP A 212 -1.19 -4.77 -3.13
N LEU A 213 -1.56 -5.86 -2.46
CA LEU A 213 -2.31 -5.85 -1.19
C LEU A 213 -1.46 -6.30 0.00
N PHE A 214 -0.15 -6.54 -0.19
CA PHE A 214 0.76 -6.82 0.91
C PHE A 214 1.03 -5.57 1.73
N ASP A 215 1.01 -5.74 3.06
CA ASP A 215 1.29 -4.67 4.01
C ASP A 215 2.79 -4.53 4.23
N TRP A 216 3.28 -3.30 4.26
CA TRP A 216 4.69 -3.00 4.55
C TRP A 216 4.81 -2.28 5.87
N HIS A 217 5.69 -2.79 6.72
CA HIS A 217 6.04 -2.18 7.99
C HIS A 217 7.47 -1.67 7.99
N GLU A 218 7.82 -1.00 9.09
CA GLU A 218 9.18 -0.61 9.40
C GLU A 218 10.16 -1.79 9.28
N GLU A 219 11.43 -1.48 9.02
CA GLU A 219 12.48 -2.46 8.70
C GLU A 219 12.19 -3.32 7.45
N LYS A 220 11.27 -2.86 6.57
CA LYS A 220 10.86 -3.54 5.34
C LYS A 220 10.27 -4.93 5.58
N LYS A 221 9.57 -5.11 6.71
CA LYS A 221 8.78 -6.32 6.98
C LYS A 221 7.53 -6.31 6.09
N VAL A 222 7.51 -7.17 5.07
CA VAL A 222 6.35 -7.32 4.16
C VAL A 222 5.50 -8.49 4.61
N CYS A 223 4.21 -8.24 4.81
CA CYS A 223 3.30 -9.19 5.42
C CYS A 223 2.01 -9.40 4.59
N ALA A 224 1.50 -10.62 4.61
CA ALA A 224 0.22 -10.98 4.03
C ALA A 224 -0.82 -11.15 5.15
N TRP A 225 -1.89 -10.36 5.09
CA TRP A 225 -3.02 -10.45 6.02
C TRP A 225 -4.10 -11.44 5.56
N PHE A 226 -3.85 -12.12 4.44
CA PHE A 226 -4.65 -13.20 3.89
C PHE A 226 -3.81 -14.47 3.72
N HIS A 227 -4.48 -15.63 3.75
CA HIS A 227 -3.83 -16.93 3.65
C HIS A 227 -3.28 -17.18 2.23
N PRO A 228 -2.11 -17.84 2.05
CA PRO A 228 -1.53 -18.08 0.72
C PRO A 228 -2.41 -18.97 -0.16
N GLU A 229 -2.96 -20.05 0.40
CA GLU A 229 -3.80 -20.98 -0.35
C GLU A 229 -4.98 -20.28 -1.01
N GLY A 230 -4.97 -20.29 -2.34
CA GLY A 230 -6.04 -19.73 -3.17
C GLY A 230 -6.01 -18.21 -3.35
N ASN A 231 -5.01 -17.51 -2.77
CA ASN A 231 -4.84 -16.06 -2.93
C ASN A 231 -3.55 -15.69 -3.68
N PHE A 232 -2.36 -16.14 -3.23
CA PHE A 232 -1.08 -15.69 -3.79
C PHE A 232 -0.03 -16.80 -3.89
N ASP A 233 0.95 -16.59 -4.77
CA ASP A 233 2.14 -17.42 -4.92
C ASP A 233 3.44 -16.62 -4.83
N TYR A 234 4.59 -17.28 -5.01
CA TYR A 234 5.89 -16.62 -4.99
C TYR A 234 6.10 -15.63 -6.15
N GLY A 235 5.36 -15.75 -7.24
CA GLY A 235 5.37 -14.76 -8.33
C GLY A 235 4.81 -13.43 -7.84
N ASP A 236 3.71 -13.44 -7.08
CA ASP A 236 3.14 -12.23 -6.47
C ASP A 236 4.11 -11.58 -5.48
N VAL A 237 4.77 -12.41 -4.66
CA VAL A 237 5.79 -11.94 -3.72
C VAL A 237 6.98 -11.32 -4.47
N THR A 238 7.42 -11.94 -5.56
CA THR A 238 8.53 -11.44 -6.39
C THR A 238 8.19 -10.12 -7.05
N LEU A 239 6.98 -9.95 -7.58
CA LEU A 239 6.54 -8.69 -8.18
C LEU A 239 6.56 -7.56 -7.15
N ASN A 240 6.01 -7.81 -5.95
CA ASN A 240 6.02 -6.80 -4.90
C ASN A 240 7.44 -6.52 -4.37
N TYR A 241 8.29 -7.54 -4.29
CA TYR A 241 9.71 -7.43 -3.94
C TYR A 241 10.47 -6.51 -4.90
N ILE A 242 10.28 -6.69 -6.22
CA ILE A 242 10.93 -5.85 -7.24
C ILE A 242 10.43 -4.40 -7.16
N LEU A 243 9.14 -4.20 -6.88
CA LEU A 243 8.60 -2.87 -6.68
C LEU A 243 9.19 -2.21 -5.42
N GLY A 244 9.38 -2.98 -4.36
CA GLY A 244 10.17 -2.61 -3.19
C GLY A 244 9.54 -1.56 -2.29
N ILE A 245 8.24 -1.29 -2.45
CA ILE A 245 7.45 -0.30 -1.68
C ILE A 245 6.02 -0.82 -1.44
N PRO A 246 5.29 -0.29 -0.44
CA PRO A 246 3.87 -0.56 -0.27
C PRO A 246 3.04 0.06 -1.39
N CYS A 247 2.25 -0.77 -2.07
CA CYS A 247 1.25 -0.30 -3.03
C CYS A 247 0.07 0.39 -2.35
N THR A 248 -0.27 0.02 -1.12
CA THR A 248 -1.42 0.54 -0.37
C THR A 248 -1.01 0.86 1.06
N PRO A 249 -1.81 1.66 1.80
CA PRO A 249 -1.72 1.68 3.26
C PRO A 249 -1.94 0.28 3.84
N ASN A 250 -1.53 0.05 5.09
CA ASN A 250 -1.71 -1.24 5.74
C ASN A 250 -3.21 -1.56 5.93
N LEU A 251 -3.64 -2.72 5.43
CA LEU A 251 -5.03 -3.18 5.40
C LEU A 251 -5.29 -4.34 6.38
N GLY A 252 -4.23 -4.91 6.96
CA GLY A 252 -4.33 -6.06 7.84
C GLY A 252 -5.21 -5.82 9.07
N PRO A 253 -5.77 -6.90 9.66
CA PRO A 253 -6.43 -6.82 10.96
C PRO A 253 -5.52 -6.16 11.99
N ARG A 254 -6.06 -5.17 12.69
CA ARG A 254 -5.34 -4.45 13.73
C ARG A 254 -6.15 -4.32 15.00
N ASP A 255 -5.45 -4.48 16.11
CA ASP A 255 -5.94 -4.11 17.42
C ASP A 255 -5.32 -2.77 17.83
N VAL A 256 -6.17 -1.84 18.24
CA VAL A 256 -5.76 -0.49 18.64
C VAL A 256 -6.11 -0.29 20.10
N ASP A 257 -5.14 0.12 20.90
CA ASP A 257 -5.33 0.51 22.29
C ASP A 257 -5.89 1.94 22.42
N ASP A 258 -6.43 2.25 23.60
CA ASP A 258 -6.73 3.62 24.00
C ASP A 258 -5.45 4.46 24.15
N TRP A 259 -5.59 5.78 24.02
CA TRP A 259 -4.48 6.72 24.20
C TRP A 259 -3.88 6.61 25.60
N GLN A 260 -2.60 6.28 25.63
CA GLN A 260 -1.77 6.20 26.82
C GLN A 260 -1.01 7.52 27.00
N LEU A 261 -0.95 7.99 28.25
CA LEU A 261 -0.08 9.11 28.58
C LEU A 261 1.36 8.65 28.40
N LYS A 262 2.14 9.49 27.73
CA LYS A 262 3.58 9.32 27.65
C LYS A 262 4.16 9.69 29.03
N HIS A 263 4.04 8.79 30.02
CA HIS A 263 4.69 8.95 31.33
C HIS A 263 6.20 8.79 31.16
N PHE A 264 6.85 9.76 30.51
CA PHE A 264 8.29 9.96 30.66
C PHE A 264 8.46 10.96 31.78
N SER A 265 8.89 10.48 32.94
CA SER A 265 9.28 11.30 34.08
C SER A 265 10.51 12.19 33.81
N PHE A 266 10.92 12.37 32.55
CA PHE A 266 12.01 13.24 32.14
C PHE A 266 11.67 13.88 30.79
N ARG A 267 11.94 15.17 30.65
CA ARG A 267 11.78 16.02 29.46
C ARG A 267 12.73 15.61 28.31
N VAL A 268 12.75 14.34 27.95
CA VAL A 268 13.53 13.81 26.83
C VAL A 268 12.60 12.92 26.03
N THR A 269 12.23 13.37 24.84
CA THR A 269 11.63 12.55 23.80
C THR A 269 12.57 11.37 23.57
N PRO A 270 12.19 10.11 23.84
CA PRO A 270 13.07 9.01 23.48
C PRO A 270 12.84 8.78 22.00
N ASP A 271 13.79 9.18 21.18
CA ASP A 271 13.90 8.76 19.78
C ASP A 271 14.11 7.23 19.66
N ASN A 272 14.23 6.51 20.80
CA ASN A 272 14.52 5.07 20.90
C ASN A 272 13.52 4.31 21.79
N VAL A 273 12.22 4.55 21.66
CA VAL A 273 11.22 3.71 22.37
C VAL A 273 11.21 2.32 21.73
N ILE A 274 11.57 1.29 22.51
CA ILE A 274 11.40 -0.12 22.09
C ILE A 274 9.92 -0.45 22.15
N VAL A 275 9.25 -0.40 21.01
CA VAL A 275 7.80 -0.54 20.88
C VAL A 275 7.30 -1.89 21.41
N GLU A 276 8.10 -2.94 21.24
CA GLU A 276 7.81 -4.31 21.68
C GLU A 276 7.74 -4.43 23.21
N SER A 277 8.43 -3.55 23.93
CA SER A 277 8.48 -3.57 25.40
C SER A 277 7.25 -2.96 26.07
N LEU A 278 6.45 -2.20 25.31
CA LEU A 278 5.27 -1.52 25.83
C LEU A 278 4.11 -2.50 26.06
N GLN A 279 3.38 -2.32 27.16
CA GLN A 279 2.25 -3.18 27.51
C GLN A 279 0.94 -2.65 26.94
N ARG A 280 0.07 -3.58 26.54
CA ARG A 280 -1.25 -3.25 26.05
C ARG A 280 -2.24 -3.00 27.18
N LEU A 281 -3.11 -2.02 26.98
CA LEU A 281 -4.25 -1.77 27.86
C LEU A 281 -5.42 -2.70 27.55
N THR A 282 -5.64 -2.99 26.27
CA THR A 282 -6.77 -3.80 25.83
C THR A 282 -6.34 -5.22 25.50
N VAL A 283 -7.24 -6.18 25.76
CA VAL A 283 -7.03 -7.58 25.39
C VAL A 283 -7.05 -7.71 23.87
N ARG A 284 -6.15 -8.54 23.33
CA ARG A 284 -6.09 -8.88 21.90
C ARG A 284 -7.40 -9.49 21.41
N ARG A 285 -7.88 -9.01 20.27
CA ARG A 285 -9.06 -9.56 19.56
C ARG A 285 -8.65 -10.40 18.36
N PHE A 286 -7.55 -10.07 17.71
CA PHE A 286 -7.04 -10.82 16.57
C PHE A 286 -5.88 -11.73 16.98
N GLN A 287 -5.84 -12.91 16.37
CA GLN A 287 -4.77 -13.88 16.53
C GLN A 287 -4.33 -14.34 15.14
N GLY A 288 -3.02 -14.44 14.95
CA GLY A 288 -2.41 -14.85 13.69
C GLY A 288 -1.05 -15.47 13.93
N CYS A 289 -0.35 -15.77 12.84
CA CYS A 289 0.95 -16.45 12.90
C CYS A 289 2.12 -15.47 13.00
N TYR A 290 1.91 -14.21 12.65
CA TYR A 290 2.93 -13.17 12.69
C TYR A 290 2.30 -11.85 13.12
N ASP A 291 2.91 -11.16 14.09
CA ASP A 291 2.43 -9.87 14.57
C ASP A 291 3.48 -8.79 14.36
N VAL A 292 3.01 -7.58 14.07
CA VAL A 292 3.85 -6.39 14.02
C VAL A 292 3.23 -5.33 14.92
N ARG A 293 4.00 -4.82 15.88
CA ARG A 293 3.56 -3.73 16.75
C ARG A 293 4.10 -2.40 16.23
N THR A 294 3.23 -1.41 16.12
CA THR A 294 3.58 -0.04 15.75
C THR A 294 3.04 0.94 16.77
N LEU A 295 3.59 2.15 16.80
CA LEU A 295 3.22 3.21 17.73
C LEU A 295 2.66 4.41 16.97
N GLU A 296 1.50 4.89 17.39
CA GLU A 296 0.94 6.15 16.89
C GLU A 296 1.04 7.23 17.97
N ILE A 297 1.55 8.40 17.61
CA ILE A 297 1.79 9.52 18.53
C ILE A 297 0.77 10.62 18.23
N ASP A 298 0.03 11.05 19.25
CA ASP A 298 -0.79 12.26 19.18
C ASP A 298 0.10 13.47 19.46
N ARG A 299 0.27 14.34 18.46
CA ARG A 299 1.08 15.55 18.59
C ARG A 299 0.28 16.73 19.20
N ASP A 300 -1.07 16.66 19.27
CA ASP A 300 -1.93 17.82 19.51
C ASP A 300 -2.97 17.65 20.63
N TYR A 301 -2.69 16.87 21.68
CA TYR A 301 -3.63 16.77 22.81
C TYR A 301 -3.40 17.83 23.89
N VAL A 302 -4.19 18.92 23.85
CA VAL A 302 -4.29 19.88 24.96
C VAL A 302 -5.14 19.29 26.09
N SER A 303 -4.55 19.11 27.27
CA SER A 303 -5.26 18.58 28.44
C SER A 303 -6.44 19.51 28.85
N PRO A 304 -7.65 18.98 29.13
CA PRO A 304 -8.79 19.78 29.61
C PRO A 304 -8.53 20.50 30.94
N ASN A 305 -7.55 20.03 31.71
CA ASN A 305 -7.21 20.61 33.01
C ASN A 305 -6.44 21.93 32.91
N ALA A 306 -5.83 22.25 31.77
CA ALA A 306 -5.16 23.53 31.56
C ALA A 306 -6.16 24.70 31.46
N LYS A 307 -7.41 24.44 31.07
CA LYS A 307 -8.46 25.48 30.98
C LYS A 307 -9.10 25.79 32.33
N LYS A 308 -9.24 24.80 33.23
CA LYS A 308 -9.82 25.01 34.56
C LYS A 308 -8.91 25.81 35.50
N GLN A 309 -7.58 25.61 35.40
CA GLN A 309 -6.65 26.41 36.20
C GLN A 309 -6.53 27.86 35.72
N ARG A 310 -6.77 28.14 34.43
CA ARG A 310 -6.73 29.51 33.90
C ARG A 310 -7.89 30.37 34.41
N THR A 311 -9.08 29.79 34.57
CA THR A 311 -10.26 30.54 35.05
C THR A 311 -10.25 30.81 36.57
N GLU A 312 -9.49 30.02 37.34
CA GLU A 312 -9.31 30.26 38.79
C GLU A 312 -8.15 31.23 39.08
N LYS A 313 -7.12 31.26 38.24
CA LYS A 313 -6.01 32.23 38.34
C LYS A 313 -6.38 33.63 37.85
N GLU A 314 -7.18 33.75 36.78
CA GLU A 314 -7.66 35.06 36.29
C GLU A 314 -8.64 35.78 37.24
N LYS A 315 -9.12 35.11 38.29
CA LYS A 315 -9.94 35.74 39.34
C LYS A 315 -9.16 36.18 40.59
N SER A 316 -7.86 35.91 40.65
CA SER A 316 -7.05 36.14 41.86
C SER A 316 -5.81 37.01 41.70
N GLU A 317 -5.46 37.47 40.50
CA GLU A 317 -4.28 38.35 40.30
C GLU A 317 -4.67 39.61 39.52
N THR A 318 -5.24 40.58 40.25
CA THR A 318 -5.03 42.00 39.96
C THR A 318 -3.85 42.44 40.83
N GLU A 319 -2.89 43.11 40.20
CA GLU A 319 -1.72 43.80 40.77
C GLU A 319 -0.36 43.10 40.60
N GLU A 320 0.52 43.90 40.00
CA GLU A 320 1.98 43.88 39.91
C GLU A 320 2.68 43.13 38.77
N THR A 321 3.48 43.96 38.11
CA THR A 321 4.39 43.76 36.97
C THR A 321 5.54 42.83 37.30
N ASP A 322 5.78 41.82 36.47
CA ASP A 322 7.14 41.34 36.23
C ASP A 322 7.29 40.69 34.84
N ASP A 323 8.43 40.95 34.22
CA ASP A 323 8.78 40.66 32.84
C ASP A 323 9.19 39.19 32.71
N SER A 324 8.25 38.30 32.38
CA SER A 324 8.58 36.94 31.95
C SER A 324 7.59 36.45 30.89
N ALA A 325 8.14 36.08 29.74
CA ALA A 325 7.39 35.48 28.64
C ALA A 325 6.62 34.25 29.12
N PRO A 326 5.34 34.05 28.72
CA PRO A 326 4.62 32.84 29.07
C PRO A 326 5.24 31.68 28.31
N VAL A 327 5.91 30.77 29.03
CA VAL A 327 6.32 29.47 28.48
C VAL A 327 5.06 28.74 28.07
N ASP A 328 5.02 28.42 26.78
CA ASP A 328 3.91 27.81 26.08
C ASP A 328 3.48 26.48 26.73
N SER A 329 2.18 26.21 26.65
CA SER A 329 1.48 25.12 27.32
C SER A 329 2.16 23.75 27.19
N ASP A 330 2.36 23.05 28.31
CA ASP A 330 2.73 21.63 28.38
C ASP A 330 1.71 20.77 27.61
N SER A 331 1.98 20.50 26.32
CA SER A 331 1.31 19.44 25.58
C SER A 331 1.83 18.11 26.10
N VAL A 332 0.98 17.39 26.82
CA VAL A 332 1.33 16.03 27.26
C VAL A 332 1.21 15.12 26.05
N ALA A 333 2.35 14.76 25.45
CA ALA A 333 2.40 13.79 24.37
C ALA A 333 1.67 12.51 24.79
N ARG A 334 0.89 11.95 23.87
CA ARG A 334 0.20 10.66 24.06
C ARG A 334 0.62 9.70 22.96
N PHE A 335 0.53 8.42 23.26
CA PHE A 335 0.73 7.39 22.27
C PHE A 335 -0.36 6.33 22.37
N ARG A 336 -0.60 5.60 21.29
CA ARG A 336 -1.37 4.35 21.35
C ARG A 336 -0.63 3.26 20.62
N LEU A 337 -0.76 2.05 21.15
CA LEU A 337 -0.21 0.86 20.53
C LEU A 337 -1.17 0.33 19.48
N ILE A 338 -0.60 -0.10 18.36
CA ILE A 338 -1.31 -0.81 17.30
C ILE A 338 -0.60 -2.14 17.09
N ASP A 339 -1.32 -3.24 17.35
CA ASP A 339 -0.87 -4.58 17.00
C ASP A 339 -1.54 -5.00 15.69
N TRP A 340 -0.73 -5.18 14.65
CA TRP A 340 -1.16 -5.75 13.38
C TRP A 340 -0.93 -7.26 13.39
N THR A 341 -1.87 -8.00 12.83
CA THR A 341 -1.85 -9.48 12.84
C THR A 341 -1.94 -10.03 11.41
N TYR A 342 -1.03 -10.95 11.10
CA TYR A 342 -0.78 -11.49 9.77
C TYR A 342 -0.72 -13.01 9.74
N TYR A 343 -0.91 -13.58 8.55
CA TYR A 343 -0.70 -15.00 8.30
C TYR A 343 0.77 -15.31 8.01
N HIS A 344 1.43 -14.48 7.20
CA HIS A 344 2.83 -14.70 6.85
C HIS A 344 3.59 -13.39 6.73
N ARG A 345 4.85 -13.42 7.16
CA ARG A 345 5.89 -12.51 6.64
C ARG A 345 6.36 -13.08 5.30
N VAL A 346 6.08 -12.40 4.21
CA VAL A 346 6.34 -12.89 2.84
C VAL A 346 7.71 -12.49 2.31
N VAL A 347 8.27 -11.38 2.80
CA VAL A 347 9.64 -10.96 2.48
C VAL A 347 10.46 -10.90 3.77
N LEU A 348 11.55 -11.65 3.78
CA LEU A 348 12.45 -11.74 4.93
C LEU A 348 13.44 -10.59 4.93
N ASN A 349 14.24 -10.43 3.88
CA ASN A 349 15.21 -9.36 3.74
C ASN A 349 15.08 -8.70 2.38
N MET A 350 15.31 -7.38 2.31
CA MET A 350 15.21 -6.57 1.10
C MET A 350 16.57 -5.95 0.77
N GLU A 351 17.26 -6.54 -0.20
CA GLU A 351 18.55 -6.06 -0.70
C GLU A 351 18.39 -5.37 -2.06
N LYS A 352 19.06 -4.22 -2.22
CA LYS A 352 18.95 -3.39 -3.43
C LYS A 352 19.51 -4.11 -4.67
N GLU A 353 20.63 -4.80 -4.52
CA GLU A 353 21.29 -5.53 -5.60
C GLU A 353 20.41 -6.68 -6.10
N THR A 354 19.94 -7.54 -5.19
CA THR A 354 19.04 -8.65 -5.53
C THR A 354 17.75 -8.17 -6.18
N ARG A 355 17.22 -7.01 -5.76
CA ARG A 355 16.04 -6.37 -6.38
C ARG A 355 16.32 -5.97 -7.83
N THR A 356 17.44 -5.31 -8.08
CA THR A 356 17.85 -4.90 -9.42
C THR A 356 18.12 -6.11 -10.32
N ASP A 357 18.77 -7.15 -9.79
CA ASP A 357 19.05 -8.39 -10.53
C ASP A 357 17.76 -9.13 -10.91
N ALA A 358 16.81 -9.25 -9.98
CA ALA A 358 15.52 -9.86 -10.24
C ALA A 358 14.75 -9.11 -11.35
N HIS A 359 14.76 -7.77 -11.31
CA HIS A 359 14.19 -6.95 -12.38
C HIS A 359 14.84 -7.21 -13.74
N ILE A 360 16.18 -7.26 -13.78
CA ILE A 360 16.92 -7.54 -15.01
C ILE A 360 16.57 -8.92 -15.54
N ILE A 361 16.51 -9.95 -14.69
CA ILE A 361 16.19 -11.33 -15.08
C ILE A 361 14.81 -11.41 -15.75
N ILE A 362 13.80 -10.73 -15.21
CA ILE A 362 12.44 -10.72 -15.76
C ILE A 362 12.39 -10.05 -17.13
N ASN A 363 13.23 -9.04 -17.35
CA ASN A 363 13.21 -8.19 -18.54
C ASN A 363 14.23 -8.56 -19.61
N ARG A 364 15.06 -9.59 -19.37
CA ARG A 364 15.95 -10.14 -20.39
C ARG A 364 15.11 -10.66 -21.58
N PRO A 365 15.46 -10.27 -22.82
CA PRO A 365 14.75 -10.67 -24.04
C PRO A 365 14.70 -12.18 -24.24
#